data_AF-A0A837AIL4-F1
#
_entry.id   AF-A0A837AIL4-F1
#
_cell.length_a   1.000
_cell.length_b   1.000
_cell.length_c   1.000
_cell.angle_alpha   90.00
_cell.angle_beta   90.00
_cell.angle_gamma   90.00
#
_symmetry.space_group_name_H-M   'P 1'
#
loop_
_entity.id
_entity.type
_entity.pdbx_description
1 polymer ?
#
loop_
_entity_poly.entity_id
_entity_poly.type
_entity_poly.pdbx_seq_one_letter_code
_entity_poly.pdbx_strand_id
1 'polypeptide(L)'
;MIVPVDAERDERGYWTHPALFGSGCESAADFHYWLRTQGLQCFVMTMWDEVPELFAVRSGGEEPDARDWMPEPPDDDGWFLGSVHDTRYGPACYWLRHIRTG
;
A
#
# COMPACT_ATOMS: atom_id res chain seq x y z
N MET A 1 4.14 -3.04 17.92
CA MET A 1 3.06 -3.74 17.22
C MET A 1 2.26 -2.67 16.51
N ILE A 2 2.33 -2.65 15.19
CA ILE A 2 1.45 -1.83 14.34
C ILE A 2 -0.01 -2.30 14.54
N VAL A 3 -0.99 -1.42 14.36
CA VAL A 3 -2.42 -1.76 14.37
C VAL A 3 -3.11 -1.03 13.22
N PRO A 4 -4.25 -1.52 12.70
CA PRO A 4 -5.00 -0.83 11.67
C PRO A 4 -5.40 0.59 12.12
N VAL A 5 -5.34 1.55 11.20
CA VAL A 5 -5.81 2.93 11.38
C VAL A 5 -6.53 3.39 10.14
N ASP A 6 -7.36 4.43 10.28
CA ASP A 6 -8.01 5.06 9.13
C ASP A 6 -6.97 5.77 8.24
N ALA A 7 -7.07 5.55 6.94
CA ALA A 7 -6.14 6.10 5.97
C ALA A 7 -6.62 7.48 5.49
N GLU A 8 -5.96 8.54 5.99
CA GLU A 8 -6.18 9.91 5.55
C GLU A 8 -5.34 10.21 4.29
N ARG A 9 -5.89 9.92 3.11
CA ARG A 9 -5.20 10.12 1.84
C ARG A 9 -5.00 11.59 1.50
N ASP A 10 -3.85 11.89 0.90
CA ASP A 10 -3.53 13.22 0.40
C ASP A 10 -4.31 13.55 -0.89
N GLU A 11 -4.08 14.76 -1.41
CA GLU A 11 -4.73 15.23 -2.64
C GLU A 11 -4.46 14.36 -3.86
N ARG A 12 -3.43 13.50 -3.86
CA ARG A 12 -3.08 12.56 -4.94
C ARG A 12 -3.54 11.12 -4.63
N GLY A 13 -4.24 10.92 -3.53
CA GLY A 13 -4.73 9.60 -3.10
C GLY A 13 -3.66 8.74 -2.43
N TYR A 14 -2.49 9.30 -2.10
CA TYR A 14 -1.43 8.58 -1.44
C TYR A 14 -1.51 8.70 0.07
N TRP A 15 -0.97 7.70 0.74
CA TRP A 15 -0.91 7.64 2.19
C TRP A 15 0.09 6.57 2.61
N THR A 16 0.79 6.79 3.73
CA THR A 16 1.63 5.77 4.35
C THR A 16 1.27 5.64 5.81
N HIS A 17 1.09 4.42 6.28
CA HIS A 17 0.80 4.15 7.67
C HIS A 17 1.88 4.78 8.58
N PRO A 18 1.53 5.50 9.66
CA PRO A 18 2.50 6.22 10.50
C PRO A 18 3.65 5.34 11.04
N ALA A 19 3.36 4.11 11.45
CA ALA A 19 4.38 3.15 11.88
C ALA A 19 5.32 2.68 10.76
N LEU A 20 4.86 2.64 9.50
CA LEU A 20 5.71 2.36 8.34
C LEU A 20 6.50 3.62 7.95
N PHE A 21 5.89 4.80 7.99
CA PHE A 21 6.60 6.06 7.76
C PHE A 21 7.73 6.27 8.78
N GLY A 22 7.46 6.00 10.06
CA GLY A 22 8.43 6.11 11.14
C GLY A 22 9.42 4.95 11.25
N SER A 23 9.35 3.92 10.39
CA SER A 23 10.28 2.79 10.44
C SER A 23 11.66 3.13 9.88
N GLY A 24 11.77 4.17 9.04
CA GLY A 24 13.01 4.53 8.36
C GLY A 24 13.45 3.51 7.31
N CYS A 25 12.53 2.71 6.75
CA CYS A 25 12.87 1.78 5.68
C CYS A 25 13.24 2.55 4.39
N GLU A 26 14.50 2.45 3.97
CA GLU A 26 15.00 3.09 2.74
C GLU A 26 15.18 2.09 1.59
N SER A 27 15.24 0.80 1.91
CA SER A 27 15.41 -0.29 0.96
C SER A 27 14.40 -1.42 1.15
N ALA A 28 14.28 -2.27 0.13
CA ALA A 28 13.49 -3.50 0.24
C ALA A 28 14.00 -4.43 1.37
N ALA A 29 15.31 -4.42 1.64
CA ALA A 29 15.89 -5.21 2.73
C ALA A 29 15.44 -4.71 4.10
N ASP A 30 15.42 -3.38 4.30
CA ASP A 30 14.94 -2.75 5.53
C ASP A 30 13.45 -3.03 5.72
N PHE A 31 12.67 -2.93 4.64
CA PHE A 31 11.24 -3.22 4.67
C PHE A 31 10.96 -4.67 5.05
N HIS A 32 11.64 -5.64 4.42
CA HIS A 32 11.50 -7.05 4.78
C HIS A 32 11.95 -7.33 6.23
N TYR A 33 13.00 -6.67 6.70
CA TYR A 33 13.41 -6.78 8.10
C TYR A 33 12.34 -6.22 9.04
N TRP A 34 11.82 -5.04 8.76
CA TRP A 34 10.77 -4.41 9.53
C TRP A 34 9.50 -5.27 9.60
N LEU A 35 9.02 -5.82 8.47
CA LEU A 35 7.89 -6.75 8.44
C LEU A 35 8.10 -7.94 9.38
N ARG A 36 9.28 -8.56 9.36
CA ARG A 36 9.63 -9.65 10.27
C ARG A 36 9.62 -9.21 11.73
N THR A 37 10.17 -8.03 12.05
CA THR A 37 10.20 -7.51 13.42
C THR A 37 8.80 -7.20 13.97
N GLN A 38 7.87 -6.80 13.10
CA GLN A 38 6.48 -6.52 13.46
C GLN A 38 5.58 -7.76 13.39
N GLY A 39 6.08 -8.90 12.92
CA GLY A 39 5.28 -10.11 12.72
C GLY A 39 4.22 -9.94 11.65
N LEU A 40 4.58 -9.38 10.49
CA LEU A 40 3.66 -9.03 9.41
C LEU A 40 3.91 -9.83 8.14
N GLN A 41 2.82 -10.11 7.43
CA GLN A 41 2.78 -10.40 5.99
C GLN A 41 2.46 -9.11 5.23
N CYS A 42 2.97 -9.02 4.01
CA CYS A 42 2.68 -7.93 3.09
C CYS A 42 2.25 -8.52 1.74
N PHE A 43 1.13 -8.00 1.21
CA PHE A 43 0.68 -8.22 -0.16
C PHE A 43 0.79 -6.91 -0.91
N VAL A 44 1.39 -6.94 -2.10
CA VAL A 44 1.53 -5.76 -2.96
C VAL A 44 0.49 -5.85 -4.05
N MET A 45 -0.33 -4.82 -4.19
CA MET A 45 -1.33 -4.70 -5.25
C MET A 45 -1.01 -3.48 -6.09
N THR A 46 -1.14 -3.58 -7.41
CA THR A 46 -0.92 -2.46 -8.32
C THR A 46 -2.25 -1.97 -8.87
N MET A 47 -2.37 -0.66 -9.07
CA MET A 47 -3.56 -0.07 -9.70
C MET A 47 -3.75 -0.61 -11.13
N TRP A 48 -2.65 -0.91 -11.82
CA TRP A 48 -2.66 -1.51 -13.15
C TRP A 48 -3.38 -2.87 -13.16
N ASP A 49 -3.12 -3.72 -12.16
CA ASP A 49 -3.72 -5.06 -12.09
C ASP A 49 -5.18 -5.01 -11.60
N GLU A 50 -5.50 -4.10 -10.68
CA GLU A 50 -6.82 -4.04 -10.04
C GLU A 50 -7.86 -3.24 -10.84
N VAL A 51 -7.47 -2.07 -11.36
CA VAL A 51 -8.37 -1.11 -12.03
C VAL A 51 -7.72 -0.54 -13.31
N PRO A 52 -7.43 -1.39 -14.31
CA PRO A 52 -6.71 -0.98 -15.53
C PRO A 52 -7.39 0.17 -16.29
N GLU A 53 -8.72 0.30 -16.20
CA GLU A 53 -9.48 1.41 -16.78
C GLU A 53 -9.14 2.77 -16.15
N LEU A 54 -9.00 2.85 -14.82
CA LEU A 54 -8.60 4.09 -14.14
C LEU A 54 -7.15 4.43 -14.47
N PHE A 55 -6.30 3.42 -14.64
CA PHE A 55 -4.93 3.61 -15.09
C PHE A 55 -4.88 4.17 -16.53
N ALA A 56 -5.71 3.63 -17.44
CA ALA A 56 -5.70 4.00 -18.85
C ALA A 56 -6.28 5.39 -19.14
N VAL A 57 -7.23 5.88 -18.35
CA VAL A 57 -7.86 7.22 -18.52
C VAL A 57 -6.84 8.37 -18.44
N ARG A 58 -5.67 8.13 -17.83
CA ARG A 58 -4.59 9.11 -17.67
C ARG A 58 -3.68 9.26 -18.90
N SER A 59 -3.94 8.51 -19.98
CA SER A 59 -3.18 8.53 -21.25
C SER A 59 -3.17 9.90 -21.98
N GLY A 60 -3.84 10.93 -21.43
CA GLY A 60 -3.85 12.31 -21.92
C GLY A 60 -2.63 13.17 -21.53
N GLY A 61 -1.63 12.60 -20.84
CA GLY A 61 -0.36 13.27 -20.51
C GLY A 61 -0.16 13.62 -19.03
N GLU A 62 -1.06 13.20 -18.15
CA GLU A 62 -0.89 13.29 -16.69
C GLU A 62 -0.41 11.94 -16.15
N GLU A 63 0.54 11.94 -15.22
CA GLU A 63 0.95 10.71 -14.54
C GLU A 63 -0.25 10.14 -13.74
N PRO A 64 -0.46 8.81 -13.77
CA PRO A 64 -1.51 8.17 -12.99
C PRO A 64 -1.26 8.37 -11.49
N ASP A 65 -2.26 8.88 -10.78
CA ASP A 65 -2.29 8.96 -9.31
C ASP A 65 -3.40 8.07 -8.74
N ALA A 66 -3.49 8.01 -7.41
CA ALA A 66 -4.36 7.09 -6.69
C ALA A 66 -5.67 7.71 -6.18
N ARG A 67 -6.03 8.93 -6.59
CA ARG A 67 -7.18 9.68 -6.04
C ARG A 67 -8.50 8.93 -6.20
N ASP A 68 -8.70 8.35 -7.38
CA ASP A 68 -9.93 7.66 -7.77
C ASP A 68 -9.86 6.14 -7.50
N TRP A 69 -8.72 5.66 -7.00
CA TRP A 69 -8.50 4.24 -6.74
C TRP A 69 -8.86 3.89 -5.30
N MET A 70 -9.87 3.04 -5.12
CA MET A 70 -10.25 2.48 -3.81
C MET A 70 -9.83 1.00 -3.74
N PRO A 71 -8.55 0.69 -3.43
CA PRO A 71 -8.08 -0.68 -3.32
C PRO A 71 -8.86 -1.46 -2.28
N GLU A 72 -9.20 -2.70 -2.62
CA GLU A 72 -9.79 -3.67 -1.70
C GLU A 72 -8.71 -4.65 -1.19
N PRO A 73 -8.87 -5.20 0.02
CA PRO A 73 -7.93 -6.20 0.51
C PRO A 73 -7.96 -7.46 -0.37
N PRO A 74 -6.85 -8.22 -0.44
CA PRO A 74 -6.79 -9.42 -1.28
C PRO A 74 -7.76 -10.52 -0.82
N ASP A 75 -8.13 -10.54 0.47
CA ASP A 75 -9.14 -11.41 1.06
C ASP A 75 -9.66 -10.82 2.39
N ASP A 76 -10.59 -11.52 3.05
CA ASP A 76 -11.21 -11.09 4.32
C ASP A 76 -10.41 -11.45 5.60
N ASP A 77 -9.18 -11.95 5.49
CA ASP A 77 -8.42 -12.47 6.63
C ASP A 77 -7.65 -11.38 7.40
N GLY A 78 -8.28 -10.24 7.67
CA GLY A 78 -7.74 -9.20 8.57
C GLY A 78 -6.57 -8.40 7.99
N TRP A 79 -6.57 -8.18 6.68
CA TRP A 79 -5.68 -7.23 6.03
C TRP A 79 -6.06 -5.79 6.38
N PHE A 80 -5.05 -4.93 6.52
CA PHE A 80 -5.21 -3.50 6.68
C PHE A 80 -4.24 -2.75 5.78
N LEU A 81 -4.60 -1.52 5.40
CA LEU A 81 -3.79 -0.73 4.49
C LEU A 81 -2.50 -0.28 5.18
N GLY A 82 -1.37 -0.61 4.58
CA GLY A 82 -0.03 -0.19 5.00
C GLY A 82 0.45 1.06 4.27
N SER A 83 0.14 1.17 2.97
CA SER A 83 0.38 2.37 2.19
C SER A 83 -0.35 2.33 0.85
N VAL A 84 -0.54 3.51 0.27
CA VAL A 84 -0.83 3.74 -1.15
C VAL A 84 0.21 4.74 -1.60
N HIS A 85 1.04 4.37 -2.56
CA HIS A 85 2.22 5.14 -2.93
C HIS A 85 2.45 5.07 -4.43
N ASP A 86 3.15 6.07 -4.93
CA ASP A 86 3.58 6.10 -6.30
C ASP A 86 4.78 5.16 -6.52
N THR A 87 4.85 4.56 -7.70
CA THR A 87 5.99 3.77 -8.14
C THR A 87 6.32 4.13 -9.58
N ARG A 88 7.49 3.69 -10.07
CA ARG A 88 7.85 3.85 -11.49
C ARG A 88 6.90 3.16 -12.48
N TYR A 89 5.98 2.32 -11.99
CA TYR A 89 4.96 1.63 -12.78
C TYR A 89 3.54 2.18 -12.50
N GLY A 90 3.45 3.34 -11.84
CA GLY A 90 2.23 3.93 -11.33
C GLY A 90 1.88 3.47 -9.91
N PRO A 91 0.70 3.83 -9.41
CA PRO A 91 0.32 3.60 -8.03
C PRO A 91 0.28 2.12 -7.64
N ALA A 92 0.76 1.84 -6.43
CA ALA A 92 0.66 0.55 -5.77
C ALA A 92 0.24 0.74 -4.31
N CYS A 93 -0.27 -0.33 -3.71
CA CYS A 93 -0.60 -0.34 -2.29
C CYS A 93 0.00 -1.56 -1.60
N TYR A 94 0.33 -1.38 -0.32
CA TYR A 94 0.71 -2.47 0.57
C TYR A 94 -0.48 -2.81 1.45
N TRP A 95 -0.92 -4.04 1.38
CA TRP A 95 -1.79 -4.66 2.37
C TRP A 95 -0.94 -5.39 3.39
N LEU A 96 -1.15 -5.10 4.67
CA LEU A 96 -0.43 -5.70 5.78
C LEU A 96 -1.37 -6.57 6.61
N ARG A 97 -0.84 -7.66 7.17
CA ARG A 97 -1.58 -8.54 8.07
C ARG A 97 -0.66 -9.11 9.13
N HIS A 98 -1.14 -9.22 10.36
CA HIS A 98 -0.39 -9.91 11.41
C HIS A 98 -0.33 -11.41 11.16
N ILE A 99 0.88 -11.96 11.24
CA ILE A 99 1.10 -13.40 11.26
C ILE A 99 0.53 -13.92 12.58
N ARG A 100 -0.51 -14.75 12.49
CA ARG A 100 -0.99 -15.48 13.67
C ARG A 100 0.04 -16.55 14.03
N THR A 101 0.79 -16.34 15.10
CA THR A 101 1.51 -17.43 15.76
C THR A 101 0.46 -18.32 16.44
N GLY A 102 0.29 -19.52 15.91
CA GLY A 102 -0.50 -20.59 16.56
C GLY A 102 0.20 -21.14 17.80
#